data_AF-A0A1C6V4R5-F1
#
_entry.id   AF-A0A1C6V4R5-F1
#
_cell.length_a   1.000
_cell.length_b   1.000
_cell.length_c   1.000
_cell.angle_alpha   90.00
_cell.angle_beta   90.00
_cell.angle_gamma   90.00
#
_symmetry.space_group_name_H-M   'P 1'
#
loop_
_entity.id
_entity.type
_entity.pdbx_description
1 polymer ?
#
loop_
_entity_poly.entity_id
_entity_poly.type
_entity_poly.pdbx_seq_one_letter_code
_entity_poly.pdbx_strand_id
1 'polypeptide(L)'
;MRTAAEPVEVRRPSAVRALTTLLAVTAAATVVVELLNYWYAPEQEFGLAVRTGWAMLRSLGFLVLIGHVKRGRAVAKPFGLILSVTTVFAVGRLVVPRAGVPPLPGLLGFGVLTALCVAVVALLYRSDAVSGHLVRHRKGLVVEGGVISWREVVPKRPPVTGWLLTARVAAFTYSPLMLVPALIATGSILDGRISAVPAVLFWFAAGIAVSYAVLFCTAFLMRDRPWARKLLVAITLATLAVDLPLCWWLLGVDGLIRDGAPLVTAALLTLYSLNRTRPPTPTPHPSPSSAR
;
A
#
# COMPACT_ATOMS: atom_id res chain seq x y z
N MET A 1 -26.59 -47.55 -12.19
CA MET A 1 -26.99 -46.29 -11.53
C MET A 1 -25.74 -45.48 -11.21
N ARG A 2 -25.50 -44.36 -11.92
CA ARG A 2 -24.38 -43.44 -11.65
C ARG A 2 -24.92 -42.27 -10.83
N THR A 3 -24.48 -42.13 -9.59
CA THR A 3 -24.77 -40.95 -8.77
C THR A 3 -24.02 -39.76 -9.36
N ALA A 4 -24.78 -38.79 -9.86
CA ALA A 4 -24.24 -37.49 -10.28
C ALA A 4 -23.62 -36.82 -9.04
N ALA A 5 -22.30 -36.65 -9.06
CA ALA A 5 -21.64 -35.80 -8.08
C ALA A 5 -22.11 -34.37 -8.32
N GLU A 6 -22.89 -33.82 -7.39
CA GLU A 6 -23.25 -32.41 -7.39
C GLU A 6 -21.97 -31.57 -7.50
N PRO A 7 -21.96 -30.52 -8.34
CA PRO A 7 -20.85 -29.60 -8.37
C PRO A 7 -20.78 -28.93 -7.00
N VAL A 8 -19.75 -29.24 -6.22
CA VAL A 8 -19.43 -28.53 -4.99
C VAL A 8 -19.14 -27.07 -5.37
N GLU A 9 -20.19 -26.25 -5.39
CA GLU A 9 -20.09 -24.81 -5.44
C GLU A 9 -19.31 -24.42 -4.18
N VAL A 10 -18.02 -24.17 -4.35
CA VAL A 10 -17.16 -23.66 -3.28
C VAL A 10 -17.64 -22.25 -2.96
N ARG A 11 -18.67 -22.17 -2.12
CA ARG A 11 -19.27 -20.95 -1.60
C ARG A 11 -18.12 -20.09 -1.11
N ARG A 12 -17.91 -18.93 -1.76
CA ARG A 12 -16.87 -17.98 -1.30
C ARG A 12 -17.08 -17.77 0.19
N PRO A 13 -16.03 -17.90 1.03
CA PRO A 13 -16.17 -17.74 2.48
C PRO A 13 -16.89 -16.42 2.76
N SER A 14 -17.88 -16.44 3.66
CA SER A 14 -18.66 -15.24 4.04
C SER A 14 -17.74 -14.06 4.37
N ALA A 15 -16.61 -14.31 5.02
CA ALA A 15 -15.57 -13.35 5.32
C ALA A 15 -14.98 -12.62 4.08
N VAL A 16 -14.84 -13.31 2.94
CA VAL A 16 -14.33 -12.70 1.69
C VAL A 16 -15.39 -11.78 1.07
N ARG A 17 -16.67 -12.15 1.18
CA ARG A 17 -17.78 -11.27 0.76
C ARG A 17 -17.85 -10.04 1.65
N ALA A 18 -17.81 -10.22 2.97
CA ALA A 18 -17.77 -9.13 3.94
C ALA A 18 -16.60 -8.18 3.69
N LEU A 19 -15.39 -8.70 3.47
CA LEU A 19 -14.22 -7.89 3.11
C LEU A 19 -14.45 -7.11 1.81
N THR A 20 -15.00 -7.76 0.78
CA THR A 20 -15.28 -7.11 -0.51
C THR A 20 -16.28 -5.97 -0.36
N THR A 21 -17.36 -6.19 0.40
CA THR A 21 -18.37 -5.16 0.69
C THR A 21 -17.74 -4.03 1.48
N LEU A 22 -16.96 -4.33 2.51
CA LEU A 22 -16.29 -3.32 3.35
C LEU A 22 -15.32 -2.45 2.52
N LEU A 23 -14.56 -3.05 1.61
CA LEU A 23 -13.69 -2.32 0.68
C LEU A 23 -14.49 -1.41 -0.27
N ALA A 24 -15.63 -1.88 -0.78
CA ALA A 24 -16.50 -1.07 -1.65
C ALA A 24 -17.12 0.11 -0.87
N VAL A 25 -17.59 -0.13 0.35
CA VAL A 25 -18.10 0.91 1.25
C VAL A 25 -17.01 1.91 1.60
N THR A 26 -15.78 1.47 1.86
CA THR A 26 -14.64 2.36 2.14
C THR A 26 -14.34 3.25 0.93
N ALA A 27 -14.34 2.70 -0.28
CA ALA A 27 -14.15 3.48 -1.51
C ALA A 27 -15.26 4.52 -1.70
N ALA A 28 -16.53 4.13 -1.56
CA ALA A 28 -17.67 5.02 -1.69
C ALA A 28 -17.64 6.14 -0.63
N ALA A 29 -17.40 5.79 0.64
CA ALA A 29 -17.27 6.74 1.73
C ALA A 29 -16.13 7.72 1.48
N THR A 30 -14.99 7.26 0.93
CA THR A 30 -13.86 8.14 0.60
C THR A 30 -14.25 9.17 -0.44
N VAL A 31 -14.94 8.75 -1.51
CA VAL A 31 -15.44 9.67 -2.55
C VAL A 31 -16.42 10.70 -1.97
N VAL A 32 -17.39 10.24 -1.16
CA VAL A 32 -18.41 11.12 -0.57
C VAL A 32 -17.78 12.16 0.36
N VAL A 33 -16.92 11.73 1.28
CA VAL A 33 -16.26 12.64 2.23
C VAL A 33 -15.37 13.65 1.50
N GLU A 34 -14.66 13.21 0.47
CA GLU A 34 -13.80 14.09 -0.32
C GLU A 34 -14.58 15.10 -1.15
N LEU A 35 -15.71 14.68 -1.74
CA LEU A 35 -16.60 15.56 -2.48
C LEU A 35 -17.23 16.60 -1.54
N LEU A 36 -17.72 16.18 -0.37
CA LEU A 36 -18.23 17.10 0.66
C LEU A 36 -17.14 18.09 1.07
N ASN A 37 -15.92 17.62 1.33
CA ASN A 37 -14.81 18.50 1.70
C ASN A 37 -14.46 19.50 0.60
N TYR A 38 -14.54 19.09 -0.67
CA TYR A 38 -14.35 19.99 -1.81
C TYR A 38 -15.44 21.07 -1.89
N TRP A 39 -16.70 20.70 -1.67
CA TRP A 39 -17.84 21.61 -1.70
C TRP A 39 -17.86 22.63 -0.55
N TYR A 40 -17.40 22.24 0.64
CA TYR A 40 -17.35 23.13 1.81
C TYR A 40 -16.09 24.00 1.89
N ALA A 41 -15.11 23.81 1.00
CA ALA A 41 -13.91 24.62 0.99
C ALA A 41 -14.19 26.00 0.36
N PRO A 42 -14.05 27.11 1.12
CA PRO A 42 -14.38 28.46 0.63
C PRO A 42 -13.42 28.94 -0.48
N GLU A 43 -12.19 28.42 -0.53
CA GLU A 43 -11.25 28.67 -1.62
C GLU A 43 -10.81 27.34 -2.25
N GLN A 44 -11.10 27.18 -3.54
CA GLN A 44 -10.76 25.99 -4.34
C GLN A 44 -9.29 26.08 -4.80
N GLU A 45 -8.37 26.16 -3.85
CA GLU A 45 -6.93 26.23 -4.13
C GLU A 45 -6.45 25.03 -4.96
N PHE A 46 -5.45 25.24 -5.81
CA PHE A 46 -4.87 24.20 -6.66
C PHE A 46 -4.45 22.94 -5.88
N GLY A 47 -3.86 23.12 -4.69
CA GLY A 47 -3.47 22.02 -3.81
C GLY A 47 -4.66 21.19 -3.29
N LEU A 48 -5.85 21.79 -3.16
CA LEU A 48 -7.08 21.06 -2.82
C LEU A 48 -7.50 20.15 -3.98
N ALA A 49 -7.49 20.66 -5.22
CA ALA A 49 -7.85 19.90 -6.42
C ALA A 49 -6.93 18.68 -6.62
N VAL A 50 -5.61 18.86 -6.48
CA VAL A 50 -4.63 17.76 -6.56
C VAL A 50 -4.90 16.70 -5.49
N ARG A 51 -5.17 17.13 -4.25
CA ARG A 51 -5.47 16.20 -3.14
C ARG A 51 -6.78 15.45 -3.34
N THR A 52 -7.82 16.11 -3.86
CA THR A 52 -9.09 15.46 -4.20
C THR A 52 -8.90 14.45 -5.33
N GLY A 53 -8.16 14.81 -6.38
CA GLY A 53 -7.80 13.89 -7.46
C GLY A 53 -7.03 12.67 -6.94
N TRP A 54 -6.09 12.90 -6.02
CA TRP A 54 -5.36 11.82 -5.36
C TRP A 54 -6.26 10.91 -4.52
N ALA A 55 -7.24 11.48 -3.82
CA ALA A 55 -8.20 10.68 -3.06
C ALA A 55 -9.11 9.84 -3.97
N MET A 56 -9.50 10.35 -5.15
CA MET A 56 -10.22 9.57 -6.16
C MET A 56 -9.37 8.40 -6.68
N LEU A 57 -8.08 8.61 -6.91
CA LEU A 57 -7.17 7.53 -7.28
C LEU A 57 -7.05 6.47 -6.17
N ARG A 58 -7.09 6.88 -4.90
CA ARG A 58 -7.11 5.96 -3.76
C ARG A 58 -8.38 5.10 -3.72
N SER A 59 -9.54 5.69 -4.01
CA SER A 59 -10.80 4.96 -4.18
C SER A 59 -10.69 3.92 -5.30
N LEU A 60 -10.03 4.26 -6.42
CA LEU A 60 -9.71 3.29 -7.47
C LEU A 60 -8.76 2.19 -6.97
N GLY A 61 -7.79 2.54 -6.11
CA GLY A 61 -6.94 1.57 -5.41
C GLY A 61 -7.74 0.54 -4.59
N PHE A 62 -8.78 0.96 -3.87
CA PHE A 62 -9.69 0.04 -3.17
C PHE A 62 -10.45 -0.89 -4.14
N LEU A 63 -10.85 -0.42 -5.32
CA LEU A 63 -11.47 -1.26 -6.36
C LEU A 63 -10.47 -2.29 -6.92
N VAL A 64 -9.22 -1.88 -7.15
CA VAL A 64 -8.14 -2.78 -7.56
C VAL A 64 -7.88 -3.83 -6.48
N LEU A 65 -7.91 -3.44 -5.20
CA LEU A 65 -7.79 -4.34 -4.06
C LEU A 65 -8.92 -5.36 -4.01
N ILE A 66 -10.17 -4.96 -4.30
CA ILE A 66 -11.29 -5.91 -4.47
C ILE A 66 -10.96 -6.94 -5.55
N GLY A 67 -10.39 -6.51 -6.68
CA GLY A 67 -9.93 -7.40 -7.74
C GLY A 67 -8.86 -8.40 -7.26
N HIS A 68 -7.91 -7.95 -6.44
CA HIS A 68 -6.87 -8.81 -5.85
C HIS A 68 -7.43 -9.80 -4.83
N VAL A 69 -8.35 -9.37 -3.96
CA VAL A 69 -9.03 -10.22 -2.98
C VAL A 69 -9.88 -11.28 -3.68
N LYS A 70 -10.69 -10.90 -4.67
CA LYS A 70 -11.51 -11.83 -5.47
C LYS A 70 -10.68 -12.87 -6.22
N ARG A 71 -9.44 -12.53 -6.58
CA ARG A 71 -8.47 -13.40 -7.26
C ARG A 71 -7.58 -14.19 -6.29
N GLY A 72 -7.77 -14.07 -4.97
CA GLY A 72 -6.98 -14.79 -3.96
C GLY A 72 -5.49 -14.43 -3.96
N ARG A 73 -5.10 -13.19 -4.29
CA ARG A 73 -3.68 -12.82 -4.38
C ARG A 73 -3.10 -12.45 -3.01
N ALA A 74 -1.97 -13.04 -2.64
CA ALA A 74 -1.24 -12.73 -1.40
C ALA A 74 -0.82 -11.24 -1.26
N VAL A 75 -0.65 -10.54 -2.38
CA VAL A 75 -0.36 -9.09 -2.44
C VAL A 75 -1.50 -8.23 -1.86
N ALA A 76 -2.72 -8.77 -1.75
CA ALA A 76 -3.85 -8.01 -1.22
C ALA A 76 -3.65 -7.53 0.23
N LYS A 77 -2.95 -8.31 1.08
CA LYS A 77 -2.68 -7.92 2.48
C LYS A 77 -1.84 -6.64 2.58
N PRO A 78 -0.59 -6.61 2.06
CA PRO A 78 0.23 -5.40 2.17
C PRO A 78 -0.36 -4.22 1.39
N PHE A 79 -1.02 -4.46 0.26
CA PHE A 79 -1.66 -3.40 -0.50
C PHE A 79 -2.83 -2.76 0.28
N GLY A 80 -3.67 -3.58 0.92
CA GLY A 80 -4.76 -3.10 1.76
C GLY A 80 -4.30 -2.37 3.00
N LEU A 81 -3.21 -2.81 3.65
CA LEU A 81 -2.62 -2.11 4.78
C LEU A 81 -2.20 -0.68 4.39
N ILE A 82 -1.44 -0.55 3.30
CA ILE A 82 -0.93 0.77 2.87
C ILE A 82 -2.08 1.67 2.44
N LEU A 83 -3.02 1.18 1.64
CA LEU A 83 -4.21 1.94 1.26
C LEU A 83 -4.97 2.45 2.49
N SER A 84 -5.16 1.60 3.50
CA SER A 84 -5.88 1.97 4.72
C SER A 84 -5.12 3.04 5.51
N VAL A 85 -3.83 2.83 5.76
CA VAL A 85 -2.98 3.77 6.51
C VAL A 85 -2.91 5.13 5.80
N THR A 86 -2.63 5.13 4.50
CA THR A 86 -2.57 6.37 3.72
C THR A 86 -3.91 7.08 3.65
N THR A 87 -5.04 6.33 3.66
CA THR A 87 -6.38 6.93 3.75
C THR A 87 -6.56 7.64 5.08
N VAL A 88 -6.22 7.00 6.21
CA VAL A 88 -6.35 7.60 7.56
C VAL A 88 -5.57 8.91 7.68
N PHE A 89 -4.31 8.93 7.23
CA PHE A 89 -3.51 10.15 7.25
C PHE A 89 -4.08 11.23 6.31
N ALA A 90 -4.56 10.84 5.13
CA ALA A 90 -5.17 11.79 4.20
C ALA A 90 -6.45 12.42 4.77
N VAL A 91 -7.31 11.63 5.44
CA VAL A 91 -8.55 12.15 6.04
C VAL A 91 -8.30 12.89 7.35
N GLY A 92 -7.14 12.70 7.99
CA GLY A 92 -6.74 13.47 9.17
C GLY A 92 -6.79 14.98 8.94
N ARG A 93 -6.64 15.45 7.69
CA ARG A 93 -6.80 16.86 7.31
C ARG A 93 -8.18 17.44 7.64
N LEU A 94 -9.23 16.59 7.70
CA LEU A 94 -10.61 17.02 7.97
C LEU A 94 -10.81 17.43 9.43
N VAL A 95 -9.90 17.01 10.30
CA VAL A 95 -9.98 17.23 11.75
C VAL A 95 -9.16 18.45 12.19
N VAL A 96 -8.16 18.87 11.40
CA VAL A 96 -7.32 20.03 11.74
C VAL A 96 -8.05 21.32 11.38
N PRO A 97 -8.47 22.14 12.36
CA PRO A 97 -9.17 23.38 12.08
C PRO A 97 -8.24 24.38 11.41
N ARG A 98 -8.67 24.93 10.26
CA ARG A 98 -7.97 26.05 9.59
C ARG A 98 -8.26 27.40 10.27
N ALA A 99 -9.41 27.52 10.94
CA ALA A 99 -9.78 28.57 11.88
C ALA A 99 -10.98 28.08 12.71
N GLY A 100 -10.98 28.30 14.03
CA GLY A 100 -12.11 27.95 14.91
C GLY A 100 -12.28 26.44 15.19
N VAL A 101 -13.53 26.00 15.35
CA VAL A 101 -13.89 24.61 15.68
C VAL A 101 -13.95 23.77 14.39
N PRO A 102 -13.37 22.55 14.35
CA PRO A 102 -13.44 21.72 13.15
C PRO A 102 -14.89 21.45 12.74
N PRO A 103 -15.21 21.51 11.43
CA PRO A 103 -16.57 21.30 10.96
C PRO A 103 -17.03 19.88 11.32
N LEU A 104 -18.21 19.75 11.94
CA LEU A 104 -18.84 18.47 12.31
C LEU A 104 -18.81 17.42 11.18
N PRO A 105 -19.08 17.77 9.90
CA PRO A 105 -18.96 16.82 8.79
C PRO A 105 -17.54 16.23 8.62
N GLY A 106 -16.49 17.02 8.89
CA GLY A 106 -15.10 16.58 8.79
C GLY A 106 -14.73 15.58 9.88
N LEU A 107 -15.18 15.82 11.12
CA LEU A 107 -15.00 14.89 12.25
C LEU A 107 -15.73 13.56 12.01
N LEU A 108 -16.98 13.62 11.54
CA LEU A 108 -17.75 12.42 11.20
C LEU A 108 -17.10 11.64 10.05
N GLY A 109 -16.68 12.33 8.98
CA GLY A 109 -15.98 11.72 7.86
C GLY A 109 -14.68 11.03 8.29
N PHE A 110 -13.88 11.69 9.14
CA PHE A 110 -12.67 11.11 9.72
C PHE A 110 -12.99 9.86 10.55
N GLY A 111 -13.95 9.94 11.47
CA GLY A 111 -14.35 8.83 12.34
C GLY A 111 -14.80 7.61 11.54
N VAL A 112 -15.70 7.81 10.57
CA VAL A 112 -16.23 6.74 9.71
C VAL A 112 -15.11 6.11 8.88
N LEU A 113 -14.29 6.91 8.19
CA LEU A 113 -13.23 6.38 7.33
C LEU A 113 -12.13 5.68 8.13
N THR A 114 -11.81 6.18 9.31
CA THR A 114 -10.85 5.52 10.22
C THR A 114 -11.39 4.18 10.68
N ALA A 115 -12.65 4.12 11.13
CA ALA A 115 -13.28 2.88 11.55
C ALA A 115 -13.33 1.85 10.42
N LEU A 116 -13.70 2.27 9.20
CA LEU A 116 -13.71 1.41 8.02
C LEU A 116 -12.30 0.87 7.68
N CYS A 117 -11.28 1.74 7.69
CA CYS A 117 -9.89 1.35 7.44
C CYS A 117 -9.38 0.36 8.49
N VAL A 118 -9.65 0.60 9.77
CA VAL A 118 -9.30 -0.31 10.87
C VAL A 118 -10.02 -1.65 10.70
N ALA A 119 -11.30 -1.65 10.35
CA ALA A 119 -12.06 -2.87 10.10
C ALA A 119 -11.49 -3.66 8.90
N VAL A 120 -11.10 -2.99 7.82
CA VAL A 120 -10.44 -3.63 6.66
C VAL A 120 -9.13 -4.30 7.08
N VAL A 121 -8.27 -3.59 7.81
CA VAL A 121 -6.99 -4.13 8.29
C VAL A 121 -7.21 -5.29 9.26
N ALA A 122 -8.13 -5.15 10.22
CA ALA A 122 -8.47 -6.19 11.16
C ALA A 122 -8.96 -7.45 10.45
N LEU A 123 -9.85 -7.32 9.46
CA LEU A 123 -10.38 -8.47 8.71
C LEU A 123 -9.31 -9.10 7.82
N LEU A 124 -8.41 -8.31 7.23
CA LEU A 124 -7.29 -8.81 6.41
C LEU A 124 -6.24 -9.60 7.21
N TYR A 125 -5.97 -9.21 8.46
CA TYR A 125 -4.89 -9.76 9.26
C TYR A 125 -5.34 -10.72 10.38
N ARG A 126 -6.54 -10.58 10.94
CA ARG A 126 -7.06 -11.45 12.01
C ARG A 126 -7.92 -12.61 11.51
N SER A 127 -8.45 -12.56 10.29
CA SER A 127 -9.31 -13.65 9.79
C SER A 127 -8.48 -14.76 9.13
N ASP A 128 -8.51 -15.96 9.73
CA ASP A 128 -7.89 -17.16 9.15
C ASP A 128 -8.55 -17.57 7.84
N ALA A 129 -9.87 -17.35 7.71
CA ALA A 129 -10.61 -17.62 6.47
C ALA A 129 -10.15 -16.74 5.31
N VAL A 130 -9.86 -15.46 5.56
CA VAL A 130 -9.29 -14.55 4.56
C VAL A 130 -7.84 -14.94 4.26
N SER A 131 -7.06 -15.26 5.29
CA SER A 131 -5.67 -15.71 5.13
C SER A 131 -5.57 -16.96 4.26
N GLY A 132 -6.41 -17.97 4.50
CA GLY A 132 -6.48 -19.18 3.69
C GLY A 132 -6.97 -18.92 2.27
N HIS A 133 -7.84 -17.92 2.05
CA HIS A 133 -8.29 -17.55 0.72
C HIS A 133 -7.23 -16.81 -0.10
N LEU A 134 -6.43 -15.94 0.53
CA LEU A 134 -5.42 -15.11 -0.13
C LEU A 134 -4.14 -15.86 -0.54
N VAL A 135 -4.02 -17.13 -0.14
CA VAL A 135 -2.95 -18.03 -0.57
C VAL A 135 -3.45 -18.97 -1.69
N ARG A 136 -4.74 -18.97 -2.02
CA ARG A 136 -5.28 -19.85 -3.08
C ARG A 136 -4.62 -19.57 -4.42
N HIS A 137 -4.02 -20.61 -4.98
CA HIS A 137 -3.34 -20.55 -6.27
C HIS A 137 -4.35 -20.58 -7.40
N ARG A 138 -3.97 -20.02 -8.55
CA ARG A 138 -4.85 -19.92 -9.73
C ARG A 138 -5.37 -21.32 -10.09
N LYS A 139 -6.69 -21.50 -10.15
CA LYS A 139 -7.29 -22.69 -10.76
C LYS A 139 -6.86 -22.74 -12.22
N GLY A 140 -6.22 -23.83 -12.61
CA GLY A 140 -5.84 -24.10 -13.99
C GLY A 140 -6.38 -25.46 -14.39
N LEU A 141 -6.38 -25.70 -15.70
CA LEU A 141 -6.68 -27.01 -16.23
C LEU A 141 -5.48 -27.92 -15.94
N VAL A 142 -5.66 -28.87 -15.03
CA VAL A 142 -4.67 -29.92 -14.76
C VAL A 142 -5.18 -31.17 -15.48
N VAL A 143 -4.39 -31.63 -16.45
CA VAL A 143 -4.65 -32.89 -17.15
C VAL A 143 -3.88 -33.96 -16.39
N GLU A 144 -4.60 -34.79 -15.64
CA GLU A 144 -4.03 -35.89 -14.87
C GLU A 144 -4.75 -37.18 -15.27
N GLY A 145 -4.00 -38.17 -15.77
CA GLY A 145 -4.56 -39.47 -16.17
C GLY A 145 -5.63 -39.42 -17.28
N GLY A 146 -5.58 -38.44 -18.18
CA GLY A 146 -6.56 -38.30 -19.27
C GLY A 146 -7.87 -37.59 -18.89
N VAL A 147 -8.01 -37.15 -17.64
CA VAL A 147 -9.16 -36.35 -17.19
C VAL A 147 -8.75 -34.89 -17.04
N ILE A 148 -9.46 -34.01 -17.74
CA ILE A 148 -9.28 -32.56 -17.64
C ILE A 148 -10.03 -32.08 -16.41
N SER A 149 -9.31 -31.71 -15.34
CA SER A 149 -9.94 -31.19 -14.12
C SER A 149 -9.45 -29.78 -13.79
N TRP A 150 -10.37 -28.91 -13.38
CA TRP A 150 -10.03 -27.58 -12.87
C TRP A 150 -9.52 -27.69 -11.44
N ARG A 151 -8.22 -27.97 -11.29
CA ARG A 151 -7.54 -28.06 -9.99
C ARG A 151 -6.63 -26.86 -9.75
N GLU A 152 -6.33 -26.67 -8.48
CA GLU A 152 -5.37 -25.67 -8.02
C GLU A 152 -3.97 -26.07 -8.50
N VAL A 153 -3.37 -25.27 -9.39
CA VAL A 153 -2.10 -25.62 -10.01
C VAL A 153 -0.97 -25.47 -8.99
N VAL A 154 -0.19 -26.53 -8.80
CA VAL A 154 1.03 -26.51 -7.96
C VAL A 154 1.96 -25.40 -8.49
N PRO A 155 2.38 -24.45 -7.65
CA PRO A 155 3.12 -23.28 -8.11
C PRO A 155 4.46 -23.66 -8.77
N LYS A 156 4.70 -23.14 -9.98
CA LYS A 156 5.97 -23.30 -10.73
C LYS A 156 7.18 -22.64 -10.06
N ARG A 157 7.00 -21.88 -8.98
CA ARG A 157 8.07 -21.17 -8.27
C ARG A 157 7.96 -21.40 -6.78
N PRO A 158 9.09 -21.52 -6.05
CA PRO A 158 9.08 -21.66 -4.60
C PRO A 158 8.31 -20.48 -3.96
N PRO A 159 7.60 -20.73 -2.85
CA PRO A 159 6.82 -19.70 -2.18
C PRO A 159 7.75 -18.57 -1.72
N VAL A 160 7.55 -17.38 -2.29
CA VAL A 160 8.24 -16.17 -1.84
C VAL A 160 7.72 -15.83 -0.44
N THR A 161 8.62 -15.51 0.49
CA THR A 161 8.25 -15.12 1.86
C THR A 161 7.26 -13.94 1.83
N GLY A 162 6.13 -14.04 2.54
CA GLY A 162 5.07 -13.01 2.51
C GLY A 162 5.55 -11.61 2.95
N TRP A 163 6.58 -11.56 3.80
CA TRP A 163 7.27 -10.33 4.18
C TRP A 163 8.01 -9.66 3.02
N LEU A 164 8.57 -10.43 2.09
CA LEU A 164 9.24 -9.89 0.92
C LEU A 164 8.26 -9.25 -0.07
N LEU A 165 7.05 -9.81 -0.19
CA LEU A 165 5.95 -9.16 -0.91
C LEU A 165 5.50 -7.86 -0.22
N THR A 166 5.51 -7.83 1.11
CA THR A 166 5.18 -6.62 1.89
C THR A 166 6.22 -5.53 1.68
N ALA A 167 7.52 -5.86 1.78
CA ALA A 167 8.60 -4.93 1.50
C ALA A 167 8.52 -4.36 0.08
N ARG A 168 8.19 -5.21 -0.90
CA ARG A 168 7.99 -4.79 -2.29
C ARG A 168 6.87 -3.77 -2.42
N VAL A 169 5.68 -4.12 -1.91
CA VAL A 169 4.49 -3.28 -2.05
C VAL A 169 4.67 -1.95 -1.29
N ALA A 170 5.31 -1.98 -0.12
CA ALA A 170 5.67 -0.79 0.64
C ALA A 170 6.64 0.11 -0.12
N ALA A 171 7.74 -0.42 -0.64
CA ALA A 171 8.70 0.36 -1.42
C ALA A 171 8.09 0.96 -2.70
N PHE A 172 7.18 0.25 -3.37
CA PHE A 172 6.50 0.79 -4.56
C PHE A 172 5.62 2.01 -4.25
N THR A 173 5.26 2.24 -2.98
CA THR A 173 4.46 3.40 -2.59
C THR A 173 5.28 4.67 -2.38
N TYR A 174 6.62 4.59 -2.37
CA TYR A 174 7.47 5.77 -2.26
C TYR A 174 7.25 6.74 -3.43
N SER A 175 7.24 6.24 -4.67
CA SER A 175 7.06 7.07 -5.85
C SER A 175 5.78 7.90 -5.81
N PRO A 176 4.58 7.31 -5.62
CA PRO A 176 3.37 8.13 -5.50
C PRO A 176 3.38 9.07 -4.29
N LEU A 177 3.99 8.66 -3.17
CA LEU A 177 4.09 9.51 -1.99
C LEU A 177 5.07 10.69 -2.16
N MET A 178 5.99 10.64 -3.11
CA MET A 178 6.85 11.78 -3.48
C MET A 178 6.22 12.64 -4.59
N LEU A 179 5.58 12.02 -5.57
CA LEU A 179 5.04 12.73 -6.75
C LEU A 179 3.83 13.61 -6.41
N VAL A 180 2.98 13.18 -5.49
CA VAL A 180 1.80 13.94 -5.06
C VAL A 180 2.17 15.23 -4.34
N PRO A 181 3.02 15.23 -3.31
CA PRO A 181 3.44 16.48 -2.67
C PRO A 181 4.25 17.36 -3.63
N ALA A 182 5.04 16.79 -4.55
CA ALA A 182 5.68 17.56 -5.63
C ALA A 182 4.66 18.26 -6.55
N LEU A 183 3.56 17.57 -6.95
CA LEU A 183 2.45 18.18 -7.68
C LEU A 183 1.82 19.33 -6.89
N ILE A 184 1.55 19.12 -5.60
CA ILE A 184 0.96 20.14 -4.71
C ILE A 184 1.89 21.34 -4.60
N ALA A 185 3.21 21.12 -4.49
CA ALA A 185 4.21 22.17 -4.40
C ALA A 185 4.28 23.04 -5.67
N THR A 186 3.80 22.56 -6.82
CA THR A 186 3.60 23.39 -8.02
C THR A 186 2.70 24.59 -7.75
N GLY A 187 1.77 24.49 -6.79
CA GLY A 187 0.95 25.63 -6.34
C GLY A 187 1.81 26.80 -5.86
N SER A 188 2.89 26.54 -5.12
CA SER A 188 3.79 27.60 -4.65
C SER A 188 4.50 28.35 -5.80
N ILE A 189 4.66 27.72 -6.96
CA ILE A 189 5.20 28.35 -8.17
C ILE A 189 4.14 29.30 -8.78
N LEU A 190 2.88 28.86 -8.79
CA LEU A 190 1.75 29.67 -9.25
C LEU A 190 1.54 30.90 -8.35
N ASP A 191 1.85 30.78 -7.05
CA ASP A 191 1.83 31.87 -6.07
C ASP A 191 3.04 32.83 -6.19
N GLY A 192 3.83 32.73 -7.27
CA GLY A 192 4.92 33.65 -7.59
C GLY A 192 6.31 33.23 -7.09
N ARG A 193 6.45 32.06 -6.44
CA ARG A 193 7.73 31.58 -5.90
C ARG A 193 8.54 30.82 -6.96
N ILE A 194 8.96 31.52 -8.02
CA ILE A 194 9.67 30.93 -9.19
C ILE A 194 10.98 30.22 -8.78
N SER A 195 11.63 30.67 -7.70
CA SER A 195 12.83 30.01 -7.16
C SER A 195 12.61 28.56 -6.69
N ALA A 196 11.35 28.14 -6.49
CA ALA A 196 11.02 26.76 -6.13
C ALA A 196 10.99 25.80 -7.34
N VAL A 197 10.97 26.32 -8.58
CA VAL A 197 10.88 25.50 -9.81
C VAL A 197 11.95 24.40 -9.87
N PRO A 198 13.25 24.67 -9.65
CA PRO A 198 14.28 23.63 -9.76
C PRO A 198 14.10 22.54 -8.69
N ALA A 199 13.67 22.92 -7.49
CA ALA A 199 13.44 21.98 -6.40
C ALA A 199 12.23 21.08 -6.68
N VAL A 200 11.13 21.63 -7.19
CA VAL A 200 9.95 20.85 -7.59
C VAL A 200 10.29 19.89 -8.74
N LEU A 201 11.00 20.35 -9.77
CA LEU A 201 11.45 19.50 -10.87
C LEU A 201 12.38 18.38 -10.39
N PHE A 202 13.34 18.71 -9.52
CA PHE A 202 14.20 17.72 -8.88
C PHE A 202 13.39 16.69 -8.08
N TRP A 203 12.40 17.14 -7.31
CA TRP A 203 11.53 16.27 -6.53
C TRP A 203 10.74 15.29 -7.41
N PHE A 204 10.17 15.78 -8.51
CA PHE A 204 9.51 14.95 -9.52
C PHE A 204 10.45 13.91 -10.12
N ALA A 205 11.62 14.36 -10.58
CA ALA A 205 12.62 13.48 -11.17
C ALA A 205 13.08 12.40 -10.16
N ALA A 206 13.28 12.78 -8.90
CA ALA A 206 13.60 11.86 -7.82
C ALA A 206 12.49 10.83 -7.59
N GLY A 207 11.21 11.26 -7.55
CA GLY A 207 10.07 10.36 -7.42
C GLY A 207 9.96 9.33 -8.55
N ILE A 208 10.27 9.73 -9.79
CA ILE A 208 10.34 8.84 -10.95
C ILE A 208 11.54 7.89 -10.83
N ALA A 209 12.73 8.42 -10.52
CA ALA A 209 13.95 7.63 -10.37
C ALA A 209 13.81 6.57 -9.27
N VAL A 210 13.20 6.90 -8.14
CA VAL A 210 12.88 5.96 -7.05
C VAL A 210 11.97 4.84 -7.55
N SER A 211 10.97 5.13 -8.39
CA SER A 211 10.09 4.10 -8.97
C SER A 211 10.89 3.05 -9.75
N TYR A 212 11.78 3.49 -10.65
CA TYR A 212 12.63 2.60 -11.43
C TYR A 212 13.65 1.87 -10.56
N ALA A 213 14.25 2.55 -9.58
CA ALA A 213 15.21 1.97 -8.66
C ALA A 213 14.58 0.88 -7.78
N VAL A 214 13.35 1.09 -7.29
CA VAL A 214 12.58 0.09 -6.54
C VAL A 214 12.18 -1.08 -7.45
N LEU A 215 11.74 -0.81 -8.68
CA LEU A 215 11.44 -1.87 -9.65
C LEU A 215 12.66 -2.75 -9.92
N PHE A 216 13.81 -2.13 -10.13
CA PHE A 216 15.08 -2.81 -10.32
C PHE A 216 15.45 -3.63 -9.06
N CYS A 217 15.47 -3.00 -7.88
CA CYS A 217 15.80 -3.68 -6.62
C CYS A 217 14.91 -4.89 -6.37
N THR A 218 13.59 -4.73 -6.52
CA THR A 218 12.62 -5.79 -6.23
C THR A 218 12.78 -6.98 -7.18
N ALA A 219 13.19 -6.76 -8.44
CA ALA A 219 13.51 -7.85 -9.37
C ALA A 219 14.70 -8.71 -8.90
N PHE A 220 15.74 -8.08 -8.33
CA PHE A 220 16.91 -8.80 -7.80
C PHE A 220 16.70 -9.35 -6.38
N LEU A 221 15.84 -8.70 -5.60
CA LEU A 221 15.47 -9.17 -4.26
C LEU A 221 14.69 -10.50 -4.34
N MET A 222 13.91 -10.69 -5.41
CA MET A 222 13.23 -11.97 -5.72
C MET A 222 14.19 -13.08 -6.21
N ARG A 223 15.47 -12.75 -6.47
CA ARG A 223 16.53 -13.70 -6.85
C ARG A 223 17.52 -13.93 -5.69
N ASP A 224 17.12 -13.60 -4.46
CA ASP A 224 17.91 -13.76 -3.23
C ASP A 224 19.29 -13.08 -3.25
N ARG A 225 19.42 -11.97 -3.99
CA ARG A 225 20.68 -11.21 -4.06
C ARG A 225 20.86 -10.34 -2.80
N PRO A 226 21.93 -10.51 -2.00
CA PRO A 226 22.09 -9.79 -0.73
C PRO A 226 22.34 -8.28 -0.90
N TRP A 227 22.94 -7.87 -2.03
CA TRP A 227 23.16 -6.46 -2.33
C TRP A 227 21.85 -5.71 -2.59
N ALA A 228 20.82 -6.38 -3.13
CA ALA A 228 19.52 -5.75 -3.42
C ALA A 228 18.83 -5.29 -2.13
N ARG A 229 19.03 -6.01 -1.03
CA ARG A 229 18.55 -5.60 0.30
C ARG A 229 19.24 -4.33 0.78
N LYS A 230 20.57 -4.25 0.68
CA LYS A 230 21.34 -3.05 1.04
C LYS A 230 20.93 -1.85 0.19
N LEU A 231 20.76 -2.07 -1.12
CA LEU A 231 20.33 -1.02 -2.04
C LEU A 231 18.92 -0.52 -1.72
N LEU A 232 17.97 -1.42 -1.39
CA LEU A 232 16.61 -1.02 -1.02
C LEU A 232 16.56 -0.22 0.30
N VAL A 233 17.44 -0.55 1.26
CA VAL A 233 17.62 0.25 2.48
C VAL A 233 18.17 1.63 2.12
N ALA A 234 19.20 1.71 1.27
CA ALA A 234 19.78 2.97 0.82
C ALA A 234 18.75 3.85 0.09
N ILE A 235 17.94 3.27 -0.81
CA ILE A 235 16.83 3.97 -1.49
C ILE A 235 15.84 4.50 -0.46
N THR A 236 15.45 3.68 0.52
CA THR A 236 14.50 4.09 1.56
C THR A 236 15.02 5.31 2.35
N LEU A 237 16.30 5.28 2.76
CA LEU A 237 16.91 6.39 3.48
C LEU A 237 17.06 7.64 2.60
N ALA A 238 17.47 7.48 1.34
CA ALA A 238 17.58 8.59 0.40
C ALA A 238 16.21 9.23 0.12
N THR A 239 15.16 8.42 -0.04
CA THR A 239 13.78 8.90 -0.19
C THR A 239 13.36 9.75 1.00
N LEU A 240 13.58 9.30 2.24
CA LEU A 240 13.25 10.10 3.42
C LEU A 240 14.08 11.39 3.51
N ALA A 241 15.37 11.31 3.19
CA ALA A 241 16.28 12.45 3.24
C ALA A 241 15.97 13.53 2.18
N VAL A 242 15.34 13.15 1.06
CA VAL A 242 14.91 14.10 0.03
C VAL A 242 13.51 14.62 0.33
N ASP A 243 12.58 13.73 0.63
CA ASP A 243 11.15 14.06 0.68
C ASP A 243 10.76 14.86 1.93
N LEU A 244 11.26 14.49 3.11
CA LEU A 244 10.88 15.17 4.36
C LEU A 244 11.35 16.64 4.39
N PRO A 245 12.60 16.97 4.00
CA PRO A 245 13.02 18.37 3.94
C PRO A 245 12.25 19.17 2.89
N LEU A 246 11.95 18.59 1.72
CA LEU A 246 11.17 19.26 0.67
C LEU A 246 9.72 19.49 1.11
N CYS A 247 9.08 18.51 1.74
CA CYS A 247 7.76 18.67 2.35
C CYS A 247 7.76 19.81 3.36
N TRP A 248 8.74 19.84 4.27
CA TRP A 248 8.81 20.88 5.29
C TRP A 248 9.05 22.28 4.69
N TRP A 249 9.96 22.39 3.71
CA TRP A 249 10.34 23.67 3.12
C TRP A 249 9.28 24.24 2.16
N LEU A 250 8.64 23.40 1.34
CA LEU A 250 7.68 23.85 0.32
C LEU A 250 6.22 23.81 0.79
N LEU A 251 5.86 22.88 1.67
CA LEU A 251 4.48 22.63 2.10
C LEU A 251 4.26 22.92 3.60
N GLY A 252 5.32 23.30 4.32
CA GLY A 252 5.27 23.59 5.75
C GLY A 252 5.05 22.36 6.63
N VAL A 253 4.74 22.60 7.91
CA VAL A 253 4.50 21.54 8.90
C VAL A 253 3.26 20.71 8.54
N ASP A 254 2.22 21.35 7.99
CA ASP A 254 1.01 20.67 7.52
C ASP A 254 1.32 19.65 6.41
N GLY A 255 2.12 20.01 5.40
CA GLY A 255 2.54 19.09 4.36
C GLY A 255 3.43 17.98 4.90
N LEU A 256 4.36 18.30 5.80
CA LEU A 256 5.23 17.30 6.44
C LEU A 256 4.42 16.23 7.20
N ILE A 257 3.40 16.62 7.95
CA ILE A 257 2.55 15.66 8.67
C ILE A 257 1.70 14.85 7.68
N ARG A 258 1.11 15.51 6.68
CA ARG A 258 0.13 14.86 5.79
C ARG A 258 0.77 13.96 4.74
N ASP A 259 1.90 14.37 4.18
CA ASP A 259 2.59 13.68 3.09
C ASP A 259 3.80 12.90 3.61
N GLY A 260 4.52 13.44 4.60
CA GLY A 260 5.68 12.79 5.22
C GLY A 260 5.33 11.63 6.16
N ALA A 261 4.25 11.70 6.95
CA ALA A 261 3.89 10.60 7.86
C ALA A 261 3.51 9.28 7.13
N PRO A 262 2.72 9.31 6.04
CA PRO A 262 2.54 8.16 5.16
C PRO A 262 3.86 7.57 4.65
N LEU A 263 4.80 8.43 4.23
CA LEU A 263 6.09 8.00 3.70
C LEU A 263 6.95 7.34 4.77
N VAL A 264 7.04 7.92 5.97
CA VAL A 264 7.73 7.33 7.11
C VAL A 264 7.12 5.97 7.45
N THR A 265 5.78 5.86 7.44
CA THR A 265 5.11 4.59 7.73
C THR A 265 5.44 3.53 6.68
N ALA A 266 5.44 3.89 5.39
CA ALA A 266 5.86 2.99 4.32
C ALA A 266 7.34 2.58 4.46
N ALA A 267 8.21 3.52 4.83
CA ALA A 267 9.63 3.27 5.05
C ALA A 267 9.86 2.28 6.21
N LEU A 268 9.23 2.52 7.36
CA LEU A 268 9.29 1.62 8.51
C LEU A 268 8.77 0.22 8.16
N LEU A 269 7.66 0.13 7.43
CA LEU A 269 7.10 -1.14 7.00
C LEU A 269 8.05 -1.89 6.05
N THR A 270 8.71 -1.20 5.11
CA THR A 270 9.72 -1.77 4.23
C THR A 270 10.91 -2.31 5.03
N LEU A 271 11.49 -1.49 5.91
CA LEU A 271 12.66 -1.87 6.73
C LEU A 271 12.34 -3.04 7.66
N TYR A 272 11.18 -2.99 8.34
CA TYR A 272 10.71 -4.05 9.21
C TYR A 272 10.52 -5.38 8.46
N SER A 273 9.88 -5.31 7.29
CA SER A 273 9.66 -6.48 6.44
C SER A 273 10.97 -7.09 5.94
N LEU A 274 11.95 -6.26 5.55
CA LEU A 274 13.30 -6.71 5.17
C LEU A 274 14.08 -7.30 6.35
N ASN A 275 13.81 -6.85 7.58
CA ASN A 275 14.43 -7.44 8.78
C ASN A 275 13.88 -8.83 9.06
N ARG A 276 12.55 -9.01 8.89
CA ARG A 276 11.87 -10.30 9.06
C ARG A 276 12.27 -11.36 8.02
N THR A 277 12.86 -10.96 6.90
CA THR A 277 13.31 -11.90 5.84
C THR A 277 14.78 -12.30 5.98
N ARG A 278 15.47 -11.93 7.06
CA ARG A 278 16.88 -12.28 7.27
C ARG A 278 17.00 -13.78 7.58
N PRO A 279 17.84 -14.56 6.87
CA PRO A 279 18.11 -15.94 7.24
C PRO A 279 18.70 -15.97 8.66
N PRO A 280 18.37 -16.99 9.48
CA PRO A 280 19.06 -17.21 10.75
C PRO A 280 20.56 -17.37 10.47
N THR A 281 21.40 -16.70 11.25
CA THR A 281 22.85 -16.88 11.21
C THR A 281 23.14 -18.37 11.41
N PRO A 282 23.91 -19.03 10.53
CA PRO A 282 24.27 -20.42 10.75
C PRO A 282 25.00 -20.52 12.08
N THR A 283 24.40 -21.22 13.04
CA THR A 283 25.08 -21.63 14.26
C THR A 283 26.30 -22.45 13.85
N PRO A 284 27.51 -22.16 14.36
CA PRO A 284 28.65 -23.01 14.13
C PRO A 284 28.28 -24.42 14.59
N HIS A 285 28.22 -25.38 13.68
CA HIS A 285 28.19 -26.78 14.08
C HIS A 285 29.46 -27.02 14.90
N PRO A 286 29.36 -27.51 16.15
CA PRO A 286 30.55 -27.97 16.85
C PRO A 286 31.18 -29.04 15.98
N SER A 287 32.39 -28.79 15.52
CA SER A 287 33.22 -29.77 14.83
C SER A 287 33.34 -31.00 15.74
N PRO A 288 33.12 -32.22 15.23
CA PRO A 288 33.41 -33.42 16.00
C PRO A 288 34.93 -33.53 16.16
N SER A 289 35.48 -32.92 17.21
CA SER A 289 36.87 -33.14 17.59
C SER A 289 36.97 -34.51 18.25
N SER A 290 37.65 -35.43 17.56
CA SER A 290 38.43 -36.54 18.10
C SER A 290 37.91 -37.20 19.39
N ALA A 291 37.08 -38.22 19.25
CA ALA A 291 37.18 -39.35 20.17
C ALA A 291 38.37 -40.20 19.70
N ARG A 292 39.45 -40.15 20.47
CA ARG A 292 40.52 -41.16 20.44
C ARG A 292 40.00 -42.47 21.03
#